data_AF-A0A806TS46-F1
#
_entry.id   AF-A0A806TS46-F1
#
_cell.length_a   1.000
_cell.length_b   1.000
_cell.length_c   1.000
_cell.angle_alpha   90.00
_cell.angle_beta   90.00
_cell.angle_gamma   90.00
#
_symmetry.space_group_name_H-M   'P 1'
#
loop_
_entity.id
_entity.type
_entity.pdbx_description
1 polymer ?
#
loop_
_entity_poly.entity_id
_entity_poly.type
_entity_poly.pdbx_seq_one_letter_code
_entity_poly.pdbx_strand_id
1 'polypeptide(L)'
;MKKFMVGTLSAFLAMSLVACSNSASKEESGYSIQKVKVKITDDANLIGKVGIQDSKGKMVDVKPKALYYEFKMKQQGKRKFYQNDKDEIEAKIIPNEDLKKASINTVGVNVFDEGHEQFGTGMGIEEFNYMKKGKVDVHYDLGATVKNKEMPLAPSDQKLKNLQKVARHGKLVITRNNKEIGRYDLETLESVKK
;
A
#
# COMPACT_ATOMS: atom_id res chain seq x y z
N MET A 1 55.07 -40.42 -35.60
CA MET A 1 55.89 -39.72 -36.62
C MET A 1 55.02 -38.65 -37.29
N LYS A 2 55.59 -37.43 -37.42
CA LYS A 2 55.36 -36.36 -38.42
C LYS A 2 53.91 -36.11 -38.90
N LYS A 3 53.23 -35.01 -38.49
CA LYS A 3 53.41 -33.57 -38.82
C LYS A 3 52.80 -33.16 -40.18
N PHE A 4 52.10 -32.01 -40.12
CA PHE A 4 51.74 -31.02 -41.18
C PHE A 4 50.59 -31.40 -42.12
N MET A 5 49.71 -30.51 -42.62
CA MET A 5 49.67 -29.04 -42.73
C MET A 5 48.18 -28.66 -42.98
N VAL A 6 47.62 -27.62 -42.33
CA VAL A 6 47.32 -26.27 -42.88
C VAL A 6 46.43 -26.24 -44.13
N GLY A 7 45.28 -25.54 -44.05
CA GLY A 7 44.70 -24.85 -45.20
C GLY A 7 43.20 -24.55 -45.16
N THR A 8 42.85 -23.36 -44.66
CA THR A 8 41.84 -22.39 -45.19
C THR A 8 40.43 -22.87 -45.57
N LEU A 9 39.38 -22.26 -44.99
CA LEU A 9 38.55 -21.28 -45.71
C LEU A 9 37.54 -20.56 -44.78
N SER A 10 37.41 -19.27 -45.04
CA SER A 10 36.47 -18.31 -44.50
C SER A 10 35.00 -18.74 -44.65
N ALA A 11 34.22 -18.59 -43.58
CA ALA A 11 32.78 -18.32 -43.70
C ALA A 11 32.34 -17.47 -42.50
N PHE A 12 32.04 -16.21 -42.81
CA PHE A 12 31.25 -15.30 -42.01
C PHE A 12 30.06 -16.01 -41.36
N LEU A 13 29.95 -15.91 -40.03
CA LEU A 13 28.64 -15.79 -39.40
C LEU A 13 28.79 -15.02 -38.08
N ALA A 14 28.85 -13.70 -38.21
CA ALA A 14 28.48 -12.81 -37.13
C ALA A 14 26.98 -13.04 -36.84
N MET A 15 26.67 -13.92 -35.89
CA MET A 15 25.35 -13.92 -35.25
C MET A 15 25.33 -12.74 -34.28
N SER A 16 24.99 -11.60 -34.85
CA SER A 16 24.52 -10.44 -34.12
C SER A 16 23.44 -10.87 -33.13
N LEU A 17 23.62 -10.43 -31.90
CA LEU A 17 22.57 -10.24 -30.92
C LEU A 17 21.40 -9.49 -31.58
N VAL A 18 20.20 -9.81 -31.10
CA VAL A 18 18.92 -9.10 -31.23
C VAL A 18 17.89 -9.84 -32.09
N ALA A 19 17.10 -10.68 -31.43
CA ALA A 19 15.67 -10.74 -31.67
C ALA A 19 14.95 -11.09 -30.35
N CYS A 20 14.37 -10.05 -29.79
CA CYS A 20 13.41 -9.98 -28.70
C CYS A 20 12.49 -11.20 -28.59
N SER A 21 12.66 -12.02 -27.56
CA SER A 21 11.52 -12.64 -26.92
C SER A 21 11.14 -11.76 -25.73
N ASN A 22 10.38 -10.70 -26.03
CA ASN A 22 9.41 -10.17 -25.07
C ASN A 22 8.41 -11.31 -24.78
N SER A 23 8.81 -12.29 -23.98
CA SER A 23 7.84 -12.92 -23.10
C SER A 23 7.55 -11.87 -22.04
N ALA A 24 6.74 -10.87 -22.42
CA ALA A 24 5.92 -10.16 -21.47
C ALA A 24 5.45 -11.21 -20.48
N SER A 25 5.85 -11.10 -19.22
CA SER A 25 5.33 -11.91 -18.14
C SER A 25 3.84 -11.62 -18.09
N LYS A 26 3.08 -12.36 -18.90
CA LYS A 26 1.65 -12.18 -19.13
C LYS A 26 0.94 -12.59 -17.85
N GLU A 27 0.13 -11.65 -17.36
CA GLU A 27 -0.79 -11.72 -16.23
C GLU A 27 -0.17 -11.50 -14.84
N GLU A 28 0.25 -10.26 -14.55
CA GLU A 28 0.14 -9.72 -13.19
C GLU A 28 -1.32 -9.34 -12.95
N SER A 29 -2.11 -10.33 -12.57
CA SER A 29 -3.54 -10.17 -12.39
C SER A 29 -3.82 -9.20 -11.24
N GLY A 30 -4.32 -8.01 -11.59
CA GLY A 30 -4.63 -6.93 -10.66
C GLY A 30 -6.01 -7.05 -10.02
N TYR A 31 -6.54 -5.93 -9.54
CA TYR A 31 -7.84 -5.85 -8.90
C TYR A 31 -8.70 -4.79 -9.57
N SER A 32 -10.01 -4.89 -9.41
CA SER A 32 -10.90 -3.73 -9.55
C SER A 32 -11.31 -3.26 -8.17
N ILE A 33 -11.19 -1.97 -7.91
CA ILE A 33 -11.68 -1.36 -6.68
C ILE A 33 -13.16 -1.04 -6.87
N GLN A 34 -14.02 -1.73 -6.13
CA GLN A 34 -15.47 -1.61 -6.27
C GLN A 34 -16.04 -0.47 -5.42
N LYS A 35 -15.41 -0.23 -4.26
CA LYS A 35 -15.83 0.79 -3.30
C LYS A 35 -14.68 1.15 -2.40
N VAL A 36 -14.60 2.43 -2.03
CA VAL A 36 -13.82 2.91 -0.89
C VAL A 36 -14.77 3.51 0.14
N LYS A 37 -14.53 3.25 1.43
CA LYS A 37 -15.08 4.04 2.53
C LYS A 37 -13.93 4.67 3.29
N VAL A 38 -14.10 5.92 3.70
CA VAL A 38 -13.10 6.63 4.49
C VAL A 38 -13.77 7.19 5.74
N LYS A 39 -13.16 6.96 6.91
CA LYS A 39 -13.65 7.49 8.18
C LYS A 39 -12.50 7.85 9.11
N ILE A 40 -12.76 8.81 9.99
CA ILE A 40 -11.98 8.97 11.22
C ILE A 40 -12.55 8.01 12.25
N THR A 41 -11.71 7.21 12.88
CA THR A 41 -12.16 6.23 13.88
C THR A 41 -11.12 6.04 14.97
N ASP A 42 -11.58 5.58 16.12
CA ASP A 42 -10.73 5.12 17.20
C ASP A 42 -11.01 3.62 17.50
N ASP A 43 -11.89 2.95 16.74
CA ASP A 43 -12.31 1.57 16.98
C ASP A 43 -11.12 0.59 16.96
N ALA A 44 -10.73 0.11 18.14
CA ALA A 44 -9.58 -0.75 18.33
C ALA A 44 -9.71 -2.11 17.63
N ASN A 45 -10.92 -2.53 17.24
CA ASN A 45 -11.09 -3.75 16.44
C ASN A 45 -10.67 -3.56 14.98
N LEU A 46 -10.53 -2.31 14.53
CA LEU A 46 -10.14 -1.97 13.16
C LEU A 46 -8.69 -1.50 13.07
N ILE A 47 -8.22 -0.79 14.09
CA ILE A 47 -6.90 -0.13 14.07
C ILE A 47 -5.95 -0.64 15.15
N GLY A 48 -6.39 -1.63 15.93
CA GLY A 48 -5.61 -2.15 17.05
C GLY A 48 -5.46 -1.13 18.19
N LYS A 49 -4.40 -1.33 18.97
CA LYS A 49 -3.98 -0.42 20.03
C LYS A 49 -2.46 -0.29 19.99
N VAL A 50 -1.96 0.82 20.52
CA VAL A 50 -0.52 1.08 20.63
C VAL A 50 -0.10 0.85 22.08
N GLY A 51 0.85 -0.05 22.31
CA GLY A 51 1.46 -0.21 23.62
C GLY A 51 2.51 0.88 23.84
N ILE A 52 2.31 1.72 24.85
CA ILE A 52 3.25 2.79 25.22
C ILE A 52 3.70 2.64 26.67
N GLN A 53 4.83 3.23 27.02
CA GLN A 53 5.34 3.26 28.38
C GLN A 53 4.76 4.46 29.17
N ASP A 54 4.16 4.19 30.33
CA ASP A 54 3.68 5.25 31.22
C ASP A 54 4.83 5.96 31.95
N SER A 55 4.50 6.99 32.74
CA SER A 55 5.50 7.74 33.51
C SER A 55 6.29 6.91 34.53
N LYS A 56 5.85 5.69 34.83
CA LYS A 56 6.47 4.75 35.79
C LYS A 56 7.17 3.59 35.10
N GLY A 57 7.25 3.59 33.77
CA GLY A 57 7.92 2.54 33.02
C GLY A 57 7.02 1.35 32.65
N LYS A 58 5.72 1.38 32.95
CA LYS A 58 4.80 0.27 32.69
C LYS A 58 4.20 0.38 31.28
N MET A 59 4.14 -0.73 30.55
CA MET A 59 3.41 -0.81 29.29
C MET A 59 1.90 -0.69 29.52
N VAL A 60 1.28 0.25 28.82
CA VAL A 60 -0.16 0.49 28.81
C VAL A 60 -0.66 0.59 27.38
N ASP A 61 -1.82 0.01 27.11
CA ASP A 61 -2.49 0.15 25.83
C ASP A 61 -3.09 1.56 25.71
N VAL A 62 -2.75 2.26 24.64
CA VAL A 62 -3.40 3.50 24.23
C VAL A 62 -4.15 3.29 22.93
N LYS A 63 -5.35 3.85 22.91
CA LYS A 63 -6.23 3.86 21.75
C LYS A 63 -5.79 5.01 20.83
N PRO A 64 -5.33 4.74 19.60
CA PRO A 64 -5.10 5.79 18.63
C PRO A 64 -6.44 6.28 18.05
N LYS A 65 -6.42 7.48 17.48
CA LYS A 65 -7.42 7.92 16.50
C LYS A 65 -6.75 7.91 15.13
N ALA A 66 -7.42 7.37 14.12
CA ALA A 66 -6.81 7.14 12.80
C ALA A 66 -7.71 7.59 11.65
N LEU A 67 -7.07 7.91 10.51
CA LEU A 67 -7.73 7.98 9.21
C LEU A 67 -7.75 6.56 8.61
N TYR A 68 -8.95 6.00 8.49
CA TYR A 68 -9.16 4.61 8.08
C TYR A 68 -9.82 4.53 6.71
N TYR A 69 -9.26 3.68 5.85
CA TYR A 69 -9.75 3.36 4.52
C TYR A 69 -10.18 1.89 4.47
N GLU A 70 -11.37 1.64 3.94
CA GLU A 70 -11.85 0.28 3.61
C GLU A 70 -12.08 0.19 2.10
N PHE A 71 -11.39 -0.73 1.45
CA PHE A 71 -11.52 -1.03 0.03
C PHE A 71 -12.25 -2.35 -0.17
N LYS A 72 -13.35 -2.33 -0.92
CA LYS A 72 -13.94 -3.55 -1.47
C LYS A 72 -13.33 -3.82 -2.82
N MET A 73 -12.75 -4.99 -2.99
CA MET A 73 -11.94 -5.32 -4.16
C MET A 73 -12.43 -6.59 -4.82
N LYS A 74 -12.18 -6.72 -6.13
CA LYS A 74 -12.44 -7.94 -6.88
C LYS A 74 -11.23 -8.33 -7.70
N GLN A 75 -10.81 -9.60 -7.61
CA GLN A 75 -9.69 -10.13 -8.39
C GLN A 75 -10.06 -10.20 -9.89
N GLN A 76 -9.16 -9.70 -10.74
CA GLN A 76 -9.28 -9.68 -12.20
C GLN A 76 -8.34 -10.73 -12.82
N GLY A 77 -8.77 -11.99 -12.84
CA GLY A 77 -7.99 -13.06 -13.44
C GLY A 77 -8.33 -14.45 -12.93
N LYS A 78 -7.46 -15.43 -13.22
CA LYS A 78 -7.60 -16.81 -12.74
C LYS A 78 -7.18 -16.90 -11.27
N ARG A 79 -7.93 -17.68 -10.46
CA ARG A 79 -7.70 -17.84 -9.01
C ARG A 79 -6.27 -18.26 -8.64
N LYS A 80 -5.59 -19.00 -9.52
CA LYS A 80 -4.20 -19.46 -9.32
C LYS A 80 -3.19 -18.34 -9.05
N PHE A 81 -3.46 -17.12 -9.52
CA PHE A 81 -2.55 -15.97 -9.34
C PHE A 81 -2.70 -15.25 -8.00
N TYR A 82 -3.61 -15.73 -7.16
CA TYR A 82 -4.07 -15.05 -5.95
C TYR A 82 -4.01 -15.96 -4.70
N GLN A 83 -3.38 -17.13 -4.81
CA GLN A 83 -3.39 -18.15 -3.76
C GLN A 83 -2.74 -17.66 -2.46
N ASN A 84 -1.78 -16.75 -2.56
CA ASN A 84 -0.98 -16.25 -1.44
C ASN A 84 -1.25 -14.77 -1.13
N ASP A 85 -2.31 -14.17 -1.69
CA ASP A 85 -2.52 -12.72 -1.58
C ASP A 85 -2.52 -12.22 -0.13
N LYS A 86 -3.07 -13.01 0.80
CA LYS A 86 -3.16 -12.65 2.22
C LYS A 86 -1.81 -12.29 2.84
N ASP A 87 -0.74 -12.96 2.39
CA ASP A 87 0.60 -12.82 2.96
C ASP A 87 1.55 -12.02 2.05
N GLU A 88 1.15 -11.75 0.81
CA GLU A 88 2.04 -11.19 -0.22
C GLU A 88 1.61 -9.82 -0.75
N ILE A 89 0.37 -9.38 -0.53
CA ILE A 89 -0.08 -8.06 -0.98
C ILE A 89 0.10 -7.00 0.10
N GLU A 90 0.44 -5.80 -0.33
CA GLU A 90 0.37 -4.60 0.50
C GLU A 90 -0.43 -3.52 -0.20
N ALA A 91 -1.04 -2.64 0.58
CA ALA A 91 -1.81 -1.51 0.11
C ALA A 91 -1.33 -0.24 0.80
N LYS A 92 -1.09 0.80 0.01
CA LYS A 92 -0.70 2.12 0.52
C LYS A 92 -1.37 3.25 -0.23
N ILE A 93 -1.59 4.35 0.48
CA ILE A 93 -2.09 5.60 -0.08
C ILE A 93 -0.90 6.48 -0.45
N ILE A 94 -0.88 6.92 -1.71
CA ILE A 94 0.01 7.97 -2.19
C ILE A 94 -0.81 9.26 -2.23
N PRO A 95 -0.60 10.20 -1.29
CA PRO A 95 -1.37 11.43 -1.25
C PRO A 95 -1.00 12.33 -2.43
N ASN A 96 -1.96 13.13 -2.90
CA ASN A 96 -1.61 14.31 -3.69
C ASN A 96 -1.28 15.49 -2.77
N GLU A 97 -1.00 16.66 -3.34
CA GLU A 97 -0.64 17.86 -2.58
C GLU A 97 -1.74 18.33 -1.60
N ASP A 98 -3.02 18.19 -1.94
CA ASP A 98 -4.12 18.58 -1.05
C ASP A 98 -4.16 17.71 0.19
N LEU A 99 -4.09 16.39 0.01
CA LEU A 99 -4.12 15.43 1.12
C LEU A 99 -2.87 15.55 1.99
N LYS A 100 -1.69 15.71 1.37
CA LYS A 100 -0.43 15.96 2.06
C LYS A 100 -0.51 17.23 2.92
N LYS A 101 -0.97 18.34 2.33
CA LYS A 101 -1.14 19.62 3.04
C LYS A 101 -2.16 19.50 4.18
N ALA A 102 -3.27 18.81 3.96
CA ALA A 102 -4.27 18.59 4.99
C ALA A 102 -3.73 17.75 6.16
N SER A 103 -2.90 16.74 5.90
CA SER A 103 -2.23 15.96 6.94
C SER A 103 -1.33 16.87 7.79
N ILE A 104 -0.44 17.62 7.15
CA ILE A 104 0.51 18.52 7.83
C ILE A 104 -0.24 19.56 8.66
N ASN A 105 -1.31 20.16 8.15
CA ASN A 105 -2.11 21.13 8.90
C ASN A 105 -2.87 20.51 10.09
N THR A 106 -3.16 19.21 10.02
CA THR A 106 -3.94 18.48 11.01
C THR A 106 -3.07 18.00 12.16
N VAL A 107 -1.96 17.31 11.87
CA VAL A 107 -1.09 16.65 12.87
C VAL A 107 0.37 17.13 12.85
N GLY A 108 0.74 18.05 11.96
CA GLY A 108 2.09 18.61 11.85
C GLY A 108 3.03 17.87 10.89
N VAL A 109 2.64 16.69 10.41
CA VAL A 109 3.44 15.86 9.49
C VAL A 109 2.57 15.26 8.38
N ASN A 110 3.22 14.69 7.36
CA ASN A 110 2.56 13.90 6.33
C ASN A 110 2.48 12.44 6.78
N VAL A 111 1.36 12.01 7.38
CA VAL A 111 1.24 10.64 7.96
C VAL A 111 1.35 9.51 6.93
N PHE A 112 1.30 9.84 5.64
CA PHE A 112 1.46 8.89 4.55
C PHE A 112 2.92 8.56 4.23
N ASP A 113 3.88 9.35 4.74
CA ASP A 113 5.31 9.06 4.63
C ASP A 113 5.74 8.03 5.69
N GLU A 114 6.79 7.26 5.37
CA GLU A 114 7.38 6.29 6.29
C GLU A 114 8.35 6.97 7.27
N GLY A 115 8.65 6.31 8.39
CA GLY A 115 9.69 6.75 9.34
C GLY A 115 9.21 7.72 10.43
N HIS A 116 7.91 7.93 10.58
CA HIS A 116 7.35 8.67 11.70
C HIS A 116 7.25 7.79 12.95
N GLU A 117 8.21 7.91 13.87
CA GLU A 117 8.23 7.10 15.12
C GLU A 117 6.96 7.26 15.98
N GLN A 118 6.28 8.41 15.88
CA GLN A 118 5.12 8.76 16.69
C GLN A 118 3.77 8.38 16.05
N PHE A 119 3.75 7.98 14.78
CA PHE A 119 2.53 7.71 14.03
C PHE A 119 2.63 6.35 13.34
N GLY A 120 1.78 5.41 13.78
CA GLY A 120 1.67 4.11 13.17
C GLY A 120 0.91 4.14 11.85
N THR A 121 1.16 3.10 11.05
CA THR A 121 0.35 2.71 9.90
C THR A 121 0.04 1.23 10.02
N GLY A 122 -1.11 0.81 9.53
CA GLY A 122 -1.49 -0.59 9.54
C GLY A 122 -2.39 -0.95 8.38
N MET A 123 -2.41 -2.24 8.07
CA MET A 123 -3.19 -2.81 6.98
C MET A 123 -3.84 -4.12 7.44
N GLY A 124 -5.07 -4.34 7.01
CA GLY A 124 -5.80 -5.59 7.15
C GLY A 124 -6.25 -6.14 5.81
N ILE A 125 -6.26 -7.46 5.67
CA ILE A 125 -6.82 -8.15 4.50
C ILE A 125 -7.85 -9.17 4.99
N GLU A 126 -9.07 -9.04 4.49
CA GLU A 126 -10.10 -10.07 4.59
C GLU A 126 -10.07 -10.95 3.35
N GLU A 127 -10.14 -12.27 3.56
CA GLU A 127 -10.00 -13.26 2.50
C GLU A 127 -11.01 -13.07 1.36
N PHE A 128 -10.56 -13.37 0.15
CA PHE A 128 -11.39 -13.31 -1.04
C PHE A 128 -12.32 -14.52 -1.13
N ASN A 129 -13.61 -14.28 -1.27
CA ASN A 129 -14.61 -15.33 -1.37
C ASN A 129 -14.61 -16.03 -2.75
N TYR A 130 -15.47 -17.03 -2.94
CA TYR A 130 -15.61 -17.75 -4.21
C TYR A 130 -16.02 -16.86 -5.39
N MET A 131 -16.65 -15.70 -5.12
CA MET A 131 -16.97 -14.66 -6.11
C MET A 131 -15.80 -13.72 -6.40
N LYS A 132 -14.61 -14.04 -5.89
CA LYS A 132 -13.36 -13.26 -6.02
C LYS A 132 -13.43 -11.88 -5.38
N LYS A 133 -14.35 -11.67 -4.43
CA LYS A 133 -14.51 -10.41 -3.70
C LYS A 133 -13.83 -10.50 -2.35
N GLY A 134 -13.06 -9.49 -2.00
CA GLY A 134 -12.35 -9.38 -0.73
C GLY A 134 -12.36 -7.93 -0.24
N LYS A 135 -11.74 -7.73 0.92
CA LYS A 135 -11.63 -6.41 1.54
C LYS A 135 -10.18 -6.18 1.95
N VAL A 136 -9.69 -4.98 1.70
CA VAL A 136 -8.42 -4.51 2.23
C VAL A 136 -8.70 -3.23 2.98
N ASP A 137 -8.08 -3.07 4.13
CA ASP A 137 -8.11 -1.82 4.87
C ASP A 137 -6.71 -1.31 5.17
N VAL A 138 -6.59 0.02 5.22
CA VAL A 138 -5.36 0.74 5.51
C VAL A 138 -5.70 1.86 6.47
N HIS A 139 -4.89 2.06 7.50
CA HIS A 139 -5.07 3.16 8.44
C HIS A 139 -3.77 3.88 8.75
N TYR A 140 -3.91 5.17 9.04
CA TYR A 140 -2.83 6.05 9.44
C TYR A 140 -3.20 6.72 10.75
N ASP A 141 -2.35 6.56 11.76
CA ASP A 141 -2.57 7.16 13.06
C ASP A 141 -2.49 8.69 12.98
N LEU A 142 -3.36 9.34 13.76
CA LEU A 142 -3.47 10.81 13.84
C LEU A 142 -3.22 11.32 15.26
N GLY A 143 -2.78 10.46 16.16
CA GLY A 143 -2.53 10.75 17.57
C GLY A 143 -3.37 9.90 18.53
N ALA A 144 -3.03 9.97 19.81
CA ALA A 144 -3.67 9.23 20.87
C ALA A 144 -4.97 9.87 21.33
N THR A 145 -5.93 9.08 21.82
CA THR A 145 -7.13 9.61 22.47
C THR A 145 -6.86 10.19 23.86
N VAL A 146 -5.69 9.89 24.44
CA VAL A 146 -5.26 10.36 25.76
C VAL A 146 -3.83 10.90 25.71
N LYS A 147 -3.56 11.95 26.48
CA LYS A 147 -2.24 12.59 26.51
C LYS A 147 -1.19 11.63 27.08
N ASN A 148 -0.07 11.51 26.37
CA ASN A 148 1.08 10.72 26.79
C ASN A 148 2.38 11.32 26.19
N LYS A 149 3.53 10.67 26.44
CA LYS A 149 4.85 11.19 26.04
C LYS A 149 5.32 10.71 24.66
N GLU A 150 4.81 9.58 24.18
CA GLU A 150 5.31 8.91 22.96
C GLU A 150 4.50 9.34 21.73
N MET A 151 3.19 9.44 21.88
CA MET A 151 2.25 9.77 20.81
C MET A 151 1.56 11.12 21.11
N PRO A 152 1.55 12.07 20.17
CA PRO A 152 0.80 13.32 20.29
C PRO A 152 -0.69 13.07 20.56
N LEU A 153 -1.34 13.99 21.28
CA LEU A 153 -2.79 13.94 21.43
C LEU A 153 -3.47 14.17 20.08
N ALA A 154 -4.50 13.38 19.78
CA ALA A 154 -5.27 13.52 18.54
C ALA A 154 -5.84 14.95 18.39
N PRO A 155 -5.84 15.52 17.17
CA PRO A 155 -6.40 16.84 16.89
C PRO A 155 -7.89 16.94 17.18
N SER A 156 -8.41 18.17 17.17
CA SER A 156 -9.84 18.43 17.31
C SER A 156 -10.64 17.80 16.16
N ASP A 157 -11.89 17.43 16.43
CA ASP A 157 -12.79 16.85 15.43
C ASP A 157 -12.98 17.74 14.20
N GLN A 158 -12.89 19.07 14.36
CA GLN A 158 -12.96 19.99 13.23
C GLN A 158 -11.76 19.86 12.28
N LYS A 159 -10.53 19.74 12.82
CA LYS A 159 -9.34 19.49 11.99
C LYS A 159 -9.43 18.14 11.30
N LEU A 160 -9.87 17.12 12.03
CA LEU A 160 -10.03 15.76 11.51
C LEU A 160 -11.09 15.67 10.41
N LYS A 161 -12.22 16.38 10.55
CA LYS A 161 -13.23 16.50 9.49
C LYS A 161 -12.67 17.16 8.23
N ASN A 162 -11.80 18.15 8.38
CA ASN A 162 -11.17 18.81 7.22
C ASN A 162 -10.21 17.86 6.50
N LEU A 163 -9.40 17.08 7.22
CA LEU A 163 -8.59 16.01 6.64
C LEU A 163 -9.46 14.98 5.91
N GLN A 164 -10.54 14.51 6.54
CA GLN A 164 -11.42 13.49 5.97
C GLN A 164 -12.06 13.92 4.64
N LYS A 165 -12.39 15.21 4.47
CA LYS A 165 -13.00 15.75 3.24
C LYS A 165 -12.11 15.53 2.01
N VAL A 166 -10.80 15.64 2.18
CA VAL A 166 -9.82 15.48 1.09
C VAL A 166 -9.12 14.12 1.13
N ALA A 167 -9.58 13.19 1.96
CA ALA A 167 -8.90 11.92 2.17
C ALA A 167 -8.85 11.02 0.91
N ARG A 168 -9.70 11.31 -0.08
CA ARG A 168 -9.68 10.63 -1.39
C ARG A 168 -8.83 11.36 -2.43
N HIS A 169 -8.18 12.47 -2.09
CA HIS A 169 -7.30 13.21 -2.99
C HIS A 169 -5.93 12.51 -3.04
N GLY A 170 -5.84 11.44 -3.83
CA GLY A 170 -4.64 10.60 -3.90
C GLY A 170 -4.87 9.31 -4.67
N LYS A 171 -3.93 8.37 -4.52
CA LYS A 171 -3.97 7.09 -5.22
C LYS A 171 -3.80 5.93 -4.25
N LEU A 172 -4.55 4.87 -4.43
CA LEU A 172 -4.26 3.56 -3.84
C LEU A 172 -3.21 2.86 -4.71
N VAL A 173 -2.13 2.37 -4.11
CA VAL A 173 -1.15 1.50 -4.75
C VAL A 173 -1.22 0.14 -4.07
N ILE A 174 -1.34 -0.90 -4.88
CA ILE A 174 -1.29 -2.29 -4.43
C ILE A 174 -0.04 -2.92 -4.99
N THR A 175 0.76 -3.48 -4.11
CA THR A 175 1.94 -4.28 -4.44
C THR A 175 1.65 -5.75 -4.14
N ARG A 176 2.33 -6.65 -4.85
CA ARG A 176 2.48 -8.05 -4.49
C ARG A 176 3.96 -8.39 -4.56
N ASN A 177 4.53 -8.96 -3.50
CA ASN A 177 5.97 -9.23 -3.40
C ASN A 177 6.81 -7.99 -3.78
N ASN A 178 6.47 -6.84 -3.20
CA ASN A 178 7.09 -5.53 -3.47
C ASN A 178 6.98 -5.01 -4.91
N LYS A 179 6.22 -5.68 -5.78
CA LYS A 179 5.98 -5.22 -7.15
C LYS A 179 4.59 -4.62 -7.29
N GLU A 180 4.51 -3.38 -7.80
CA GLU A 180 3.23 -2.73 -8.05
C GLU A 180 2.43 -3.48 -9.13
N ILE A 181 1.29 -4.04 -8.72
CA ILE A 181 0.32 -4.78 -9.55
C ILE A 181 -0.94 -3.97 -9.84
N GLY A 182 -1.08 -2.79 -9.22
CA GLY A 182 -2.20 -1.90 -9.50
C GLY A 182 -2.05 -0.55 -8.82
N ARG A 183 -2.56 0.46 -9.52
CA ARG A 183 -2.66 1.84 -9.04
C ARG A 183 -4.03 2.37 -9.41
N TYR A 184 -4.70 3.00 -8.46
CA TYR A 184 -6.09 3.41 -8.60
C TYR A 184 -6.28 4.83 -8.07
N ASP A 185 -6.98 5.64 -8.82
CA ASP A 185 -7.40 6.96 -8.36
C ASP A 185 -8.43 6.79 -7.24
N LEU A 186 -8.26 7.46 -6.10
CA LEU A 186 -9.15 7.26 -4.96
C LEU A 186 -10.51 7.94 -5.13
N GLU A 187 -10.66 8.89 -6.04
CA GLU A 187 -11.93 9.59 -6.32
C GLU A 187 -12.77 8.82 -7.34
N THR A 188 -12.15 8.36 -8.42
CA THR A 188 -12.84 7.64 -9.50
C THR A 188 -12.82 6.11 -9.31
N LEU A 189 -11.87 5.60 -8.53
CA LEU A 189 -11.59 4.16 -8.35
C LEU A 189 -11.08 3.45 -9.62
N GLU A 190 -10.80 4.22 -10.66
CA GLU A 190 -10.28 3.70 -11.93
C GLU A 190 -8.79 3.40 -11.84
N SER A 191 -8.35 2.41 -12.63
CA SER A 191 -6.93 2.11 -12.72
C SER A 191 -6.19 3.22 -13.48
N VAL A 192 -5.11 3.68 -12.89
CA VAL A 192 -4.19 4.66 -13.51
C VAL A 192 -3.06 3.88 -14.16
N LYS A 193 -2.83 4.10 -15.46
CA LYS A 193 -1.70 3.49 -16.17
C LYS A 193 -0.39 4.02 -15.60
N LYS A 194 0.62 3.13 -15.52
CA LYS A 194 2.01 3.50 -15.23
C LYS A 194 2.56 4.42 -16.32
#